data_AF-A0A293MP48-F1
#
_entry.id   AF-A0A293MP48-F1
#
_cell.length_a   1.000
_cell.length_b   1.000
_cell.length_c   1.000
_cell.angle_alpha   90.00
_cell.angle_beta   90.00
_cell.angle_gamma   90.00
#
_symmetry.space_group_name_H-M   'P 1'
#
loop_
_entity.id
_entity.type
_entity.pdbx_description
1 polymer ?
#
loop_
_entity_poly.entity_id
_entity_poly.type
_entity_poly.pdbx_seq_one_letter_code
_entity_poly.pdbx_strand_id
1 'polypeptide(L)'
;MRSFFFLFCLLYGCKSGHGSFRKSMNLTTPTFFLIQVSQSHTFRSDDRFLVVLPCPKRCLCIAKECYVACKLLLCGDIESNPGPRTDEMLQRLLDGQQEIKMDIQSIIKNVQELKERVTNVEVALDNLKETTNRIPVLEENMRRLEHSVVSQRRSIANLEDKSRRNNIVIFGIPEPEVETQQELKTKICRMLLVERQF
;
A
#
# COMPACT_ATOMS: atom_id res chain seq x y z
N MET A 1 -5.87 -38.02 -23.16
CA MET A 1 -6.72 -38.19 -21.96
C MET A 1 -8.16 -38.12 -22.43
N ARG A 2 -8.79 -39.28 -22.60
CA ARG A 2 -9.78 -39.92 -21.69
C ARG A 2 -11.22 -39.54 -22.05
N SER A 3 -11.83 -40.48 -22.76
CA SER A 3 -13.25 -40.73 -22.95
C SER A 3 -14.03 -40.79 -21.63
N PHE A 4 -15.31 -40.39 -21.68
CA PHE A 4 -16.44 -40.89 -20.86
C PHE A 4 -17.69 -40.67 -21.73
N PHE A 5 -18.20 -41.65 -22.49
CA PHE A 5 -19.12 -42.72 -22.10
C PHE A 5 -20.28 -42.27 -21.19
N PHE A 6 -21.48 -42.15 -21.76
CA PHE A 6 -22.69 -42.67 -21.13
C PHE A 6 -23.46 -43.50 -22.15
N LEU A 7 -23.20 -44.79 -22.09
CA LEU A 7 -23.99 -45.87 -22.64
C LEU A 7 -25.19 -46.05 -21.68
N PHE A 8 -26.42 -45.93 -22.17
CA PHE A 8 -27.55 -46.60 -21.53
C PHE A 8 -28.11 -47.61 -22.52
N CYS A 9 -27.55 -48.82 -22.41
CA CYS A 9 -28.13 -50.03 -22.94
C CYS A 9 -29.28 -50.41 -21.99
N LEU A 10 -30.51 -50.47 -22.50
CA LEU A 10 -31.56 -51.27 -21.89
C LEU A 10 -32.16 -52.14 -23.00
N LEU A 11 -31.54 -53.32 -23.09
CA LEU A 11 -32.11 -54.58 -23.55
C LEU A 11 -33.43 -54.90 -22.82
N TYR A 12 -34.14 -55.89 -23.34
CA TYR A 12 -35.40 -56.48 -22.88
C TYR A 12 -36.62 -55.66 -23.29
N GLY A 13 -37.41 -56.09 -24.27
CA GLY A 13 -38.03 -57.41 -24.28
C GLY A 13 -39.32 -57.32 -23.47
N CYS A 14 -40.41 -56.93 -24.12
CA CYS A 14 -41.75 -57.19 -23.60
C CYS A 14 -42.68 -57.46 -24.79
N LYS A 15 -42.67 -58.73 -25.21
CA LYS A 15 -43.78 -59.35 -25.92
C LYS A 15 -44.95 -59.43 -24.93
N SER A 16 -45.87 -58.48 -24.98
CA SER A 16 -47.19 -58.55 -24.33
C SER A 16 -47.88 -57.22 -24.65
N GLY A 17 -48.86 -57.14 -25.54
CA GLY A 17 -49.99 -58.04 -25.67
C GLY A 17 -51.10 -57.52 -24.77
N HIS A 18 -51.87 -56.55 -25.25
CA HIS A 18 -53.22 -56.24 -24.74
C HIS A 18 -54.08 -55.68 -25.87
N GLY A 19 -54.24 -56.48 -26.92
CA GLY A 19 -55.37 -56.35 -27.84
C GLY A 19 -56.49 -57.28 -27.37
N SER A 20 -57.41 -56.78 -26.55
CA SER A 20 -58.70 -57.46 -26.35
C SER A 20 -59.70 -56.87 -27.31
N PHE A 21 -59.88 -57.55 -28.45
CA PHE A 21 -60.96 -57.29 -29.40
C PHE A 21 -62.28 -57.74 -28.78
N ARG A 22 -63.02 -56.83 -28.14
CA ARG A 22 -64.42 -57.10 -27.77
C ARG A 22 -65.32 -56.76 -28.96
N LYS A 23 -65.92 -57.81 -29.52
CA LYS A 23 -66.95 -57.77 -30.56
C LYS A 23 -68.23 -57.18 -29.97
N SER A 24 -68.41 -55.87 -30.12
CA SER A 24 -69.65 -55.14 -29.78
C SER A 24 -69.67 -53.84 -30.58
N MET A 25 -69.97 -53.92 -31.87
CA MET A 25 -70.24 -52.75 -32.70
C MET A 25 -71.69 -52.33 -32.52
N ASN A 26 -71.95 -51.37 -31.63
CA ASN A 26 -73.11 -50.49 -31.74
C ASN A 26 -72.65 -49.23 -32.49
N LEU A 27 -73.21 -49.03 -33.67
CA LEU A 27 -72.81 -48.01 -34.63
C LEU A 27 -73.59 -46.72 -34.40
N THR A 28 -73.23 -45.93 -33.39
CA THR A 28 -73.82 -44.59 -33.15
C THR A 28 -72.88 -43.56 -32.50
N THR A 29 -71.56 -43.72 -32.62
CA THR A 29 -70.57 -42.71 -32.17
C THR A 29 -69.50 -42.50 -33.23
N PRO A 30 -69.03 -41.26 -33.49
CA PRO A 30 -67.92 -41.04 -34.41
C PRO A 30 -66.66 -41.73 -33.86
N THR A 31 -66.35 -42.88 -34.44
CA THR A 31 -65.22 -43.73 -34.06
C THR A 31 -63.92 -43.08 -34.50
N PHE A 32 -63.22 -42.42 -33.56
CA PHE A 32 -61.80 -42.11 -33.72
C PHE A 32 -61.02 -43.43 -33.61
N PHE A 33 -60.51 -43.92 -34.74
CA PHE A 33 -59.62 -45.08 -34.76
C PHE A 33 -58.19 -44.66 -34.44
N LEU A 34 -57.74 -44.92 -33.21
CA LEU A 34 -56.32 -44.83 -32.84
C LEU A 34 -55.60 -46.09 -33.28
N ILE A 35 -55.04 -46.08 -34.50
CA ILE A 35 -54.17 -47.16 -34.96
C ILE A 35 -52.77 -46.94 -34.38
N GLN A 36 -52.44 -47.69 -33.32
CA GLN A 36 -51.08 -47.79 -32.82
C GLN A 36 -50.31 -48.83 -33.65
N VAL A 37 -49.41 -48.38 -34.52
CA VAL A 37 -48.54 -49.29 -35.29
C VAL A 37 -47.30 -49.64 -34.46
N SER A 38 -47.12 -50.92 -34.13
CA SER A 38 -45.82 -51.46 -33.72
C SER A 38 -45.27 -52.32 -34.86
N GLN A 39 -44.19 -51.85 -35.48
CA GLN A 39 -43.45 -52.44 -36.61
C GLN A 39 -44.20 -52.53 -37.95
N SER A 40 -43.74 -51.67 -38.88
CA SER A 40 -43.65 -51.78 -40.34
C SER A 40 -44.47 -52.86 -41.07
N HIS A 41 -45.78 -52.73 -41.07
CA HIS A 41 -46.61 -53.21 -42.18
C HIS A 41 -47.52 -52.08 -42.64
N THR A 42 -47.34 -51.63 -43.87
CA THR A 42 -48.13 -50.57 -44.49
C THR A 42 -49.52 -51.10 -44.83
N PHE A 43 -50.53 -50.63 -44.10
CA PHE A 43 -51.94 -50.84 -44.47
C PHE A 43 -52.42 -49.58 -45.19
N ARG A 44 -52.80 -49.71 -46.46
CA ARG A 44 -53.36 -48.60 -47.26
C ARG A 44 -54.85 -48.52 -46.98
N SER A 45 -55.27 -47.47 -46.26
CA SER A 45 -56.69 -47.12 -46.07
C SER A 45 -56.98 -45.84 -46.85
N ASP A 46 -58.08 -45.81 -47.61
CA ASP A 46 -58.58 -44.62 -48.33
C ASP A 46 -59.45 -43.70 -47.44
N ASP A 47 -59.46 -43.94 -46.12
CA ASP A 47 -60.15 -43.07 -45.16
C ASP A 47 -59.41 -41.74 -44.97
N ARG A 48 -59.98 -40.68 -45.54
CA ARG A 48 -59.46 -39.30 -45.48
C ARG A 48 -59.45 -38.68 -44.07
N PHE A 49 -59.98 -39.38 -43.07
CA PHE A 49 -60.02 -38.96 -41.66
C PHE A 49 -59.04 -39.73 -40.77
N LEU A 50 -58.11 -40.50 -41.36
CA LEU A 50 -57.12 -41.25 -40.60
C LEU A 50 -55.97 -40.35 -40.12
N VAL A 51 -56.06 -39.86 -38.88
CA VAL A 51 -54.94 -39.16 -38.23
C VAL A 51 -54.03 -40.19 -37.57
N VAL A 52 -52.91 -40.49 -38.21
CA VAL A 52 -51.89 -41.39 -37.65
C VAL A 52 -51.06 -40.61 -36.65
N LEU A 53 -51.36 -40.81 -35.35
CA LEU A 53 -50.56 -40.25 -34.28
C LEU A 53 -49.37 -41.18 -33.97
N PRO A 54 -48.18 -40.61 -33.72
CA PRO A 54 -47.05 -41.41 -33.28
C PRO A 54 -47.35 -42.05 -31.92
N CYS A 55 -46.61 -43.11 -31.56
CA CYS A 55 -46.87 -43.82 -30.31
C CYS A 55 -46.79 -42.86 -29.09
N PRO A 56 -47.50 -43.13 -27.98
CA PRO A 56 -47.59 -42.21 -26.84
C PRO A 56 -46.23 -41.73 -26.31
N LYS A 57 -45.21 -42.60 -26.32
CA LYS A 57 -43.83 -42.24 -25.95
C LYS A 57 -43.25 -41.15 -26.85
N ARG A 58 -43.49 -41.22 -28.16
CA ARG A 58 -42.99 -40.24 -29.13
C ARG A 58 -43.74 -38.90 -29.01
N CYS A 59 -45.04 -38.92 -28.70
CA CYS A 59 -45.78 -37.70 -28.37
C CYS A 59 -45.18 -36.97 -27.15
N LEU A 60 -44.79 -37.71 -26.10
CA LEU A 60 -44.14 -37.13 -24.92
C LEU A 60 -42.75 -36.55 -25.24
N CYS A 61 -41.97 -37.20 -26.12
CA CYS A 61 -40.70 -36.64 -26.59
C CYS A 61 -40.90 -35.30 -27.32
N ILE A 62 -41.87 -35.25 -28.25
CA ILE A 62 -42.20 -34.03 -28.99
C ILE A 62 -42.65 -32.93 -28.03
N ALA A 63 -43.52 -33.24 -27.06
CA ALA A 63 -43.96 -32.28 -26.06
C ALA A 63 -42.81 -31.72 -25.22
N LYS A 64 -41.84 -32.56 -24.84
CA LYS A 64 -40.63 -32.13 -24.12
C LYS A 64 -39.76 -31.20 -24.97
N GLU A 65 -39.57 -31.50 -26.26
CA GLU A 65 -38.82 -30.66 -27.19
C GLU A 65 -39.52 -29.30 -27.38
N CYS A 66 -40.84 -29.29 -27.57
CA CYS A 66 -41.63 -28.06 -27.65
C CYS A 66 -41.53 -27.23 -26.37
N TYR A 67 -41.55 -27.87 -25.19
CA TYR A 67 -41.40 -27.16 -23.92
C TYR A 67 -40.05 -26.43 -23.81
N VAL A 68 -38.96 -27.07 -24.24
CA VAL A 68 -37.63 -26.44 -24.27
C VAL A 68 -37.59 -25.28 -25.26
N ALA A 69 -38.16 -25.45 -26.45
CA ALA A 69 -38.26 -24.37 -27.44
C ALA A 69 -39.09 -23.18 -26.92
N CYS A 70 -40.22 -23.45 -26.26
CA CYS A 70 -41.01 -22.40 -25.60
C CYS A 70 -40.23 -21.70 -24.48
N LYS A 71 -39.39 -22.42 -23.73
CA LYS A 71 -38.50 -21.82 -22.72
C LYS A 71 -37.44 -20.91 -23.35
N LEU A 72 -36.90 -21.26 -24.51
CA LEU A 72 -35.96 -20.42 -25.24
C LEU A 72 -36.63 -19.13 -25.75
N LEU A 73 -37.90 -19.20 -26.19
CA LEU A 73 -38.67 -18.01 -26.57
C LEU A 73 -38.98 -17.07 -25.39
N LEU A 74 -38.87 -17.56 -24.15
CA LEU A 74 -39.01 -16.77 -22.92
C LEU A 74 -37.68 -16.21 -22.42
N CYS A 75 -36.55 -16.70 -22.93
CA CYS A 75 -35.26 -16.07 -22.72
C CYS A 75 -35.26 -14.81 -23.60
N GLY A 76 -35.54 -13.65 -22.99
CA GLY A 76 -35.61 -12.37 -23.69
C GLY A 76 -34.41 -12.14 -24.61
N ASP A 77 -34.69 -11.49 -25.74
CA ASP A 77 -33.75 -11.30 -26.83
C ASP A 77 -32.53 -10.46 -26.42
N ILE A 78 -31.35 -10.81 -26.96
CA ILE A 78 -30.12 -10.01 -26.86
C ILE A 78 -30.32 -8.66 -27.58
N GLU A 79 -31.22 -8.62 -28.58
CA GLU A 79 -31.54 -7.42 -29.37
C GLU A 79 -32.31 -6.33 -28.60
N SER A 80 -32.91 -6.67 -27.45
CA SER A 80 -33.51 -5.67 -26.53
C SER A 80 -32.49 -5.08 -25.55
N ASN A 81 -31.19 -5.38 -25.70
CA ASN A 81 -30.13 -4.62 -25.07
C ASN A 81 -29.77 -3.46 -26.01
N PRO A 82 -30.31 -2.23 -25.81
CA PRO A 82 -30.06 -1.09 -26.69
C PRO A 82 -28.59 -0.63 -26.67
N GLY A 83 -27.72 -1.29 -25.89
CA GLY A 83 -26.41 -0.79 -25.56
C GLY A 83 -26.50 0.47 -24.69
N PRO A 84 -25.37 0.95 -24.17
CA PRO A 84 -25.34 2.29 -23.60
C PRO A 84 -25.71 3.29 -24.69
N ARG A 85 -26.66 4.18 -24.40
CA ARG A 85 -27.04 5.21 -25.36
C ARG A 85 -25.89 6.19 -25.54
N THR A 86 -25.72 6.71 -26.76
CA THR A 86 -24.59 7.58 -27.13
C THR A 86 -24.51 8.84 -26.25
N ASP A 87 -25.66 9.39 -25.85
CA ASP A 87 -25.79 10.53 -24.94
C ASP A 87 -25.32 10.20 -23.51
N GLU A 88 -25.67 9.03 -22.97
CA GLU A 88 -25.18 8.57 -21.67
C GLU A 88 -23.65 8.36 -21.68
N MET A 89 -23.13 7.83 -22.79
CA MET A 89 -21.68 7.62 -22.94
C MET A 89 -20.93 8.95 -23.04
N LEU A 90 -21.47 9.92 -23.78
CA LEU A 90 -20.92 11.27 -23.87
C LEU A 90 -20.96 11.99 -22.52
N GLN A 91 -22.04 11.87 -21.75
CA GLN A 91 -22.12 12.45 -20.41
C GLN A 91 -21.06 11.86 -19.47
N ARG A 92 -20.92 10.53 -19.43
CA ARG A 92 -19.87 9.88 -18.63
C ARG A 92 -18.46 10.33 -19.02
N LEU A 93 -18.22 10.56 -20.31
CA LEU A 93 -16.94 11.09 -20.79
C LEU A 93 -16.71 12.53 -20.34
N LEU A 94 -17.74 13.38 -20.38
CA LEU A 94 -17.66 14.77 -19.91
C LEU A 94 -17.43 14.83 -18.39
N ASP A 95 -18.15 14.01 -17.63
CA ASP A 95 -17.98 13.89 -16.17
C ASP A 95 -16.56 13.42 -15.84
N GLY A 96 -16.08 12.37 -16.51
CA GLY A 96 -14.71 11.88 -16.34
C GLY A 96 -13.66 12.90 -16.73
N GLN A 97 -13.87 13.67 -17.81
CA GLN A 97 -12.96 14.76 -18.19
C GLN A 97 -12.94 15.88 -17.15
N GLN A 98 -14.08 16.18 -16.54
CA GLN A 98 -14.18 17.20 -15.50
C GLN A 98 -13.48 16.75 -14.20
N GLU A 99 -13.62 15.49 -13.81
CA GLU A 99 -12.91 14.89 -12.67
C GLU A 99 -11.40 14.90 -12.90
N ILE A 100 -10.94 14.41 -14.06
CA ILE A 100 -9.52 14.43 -14.45
C ILE A 100 -8.96 15.87 -14.42
N LYS A 101 -9.74 16.85 -14.89
CA LYS A 101 -9.33 18.26 -14.85
C LYS A 101 -9.15 18.76 -13.42
N MET A 102 -10.05 18.40 -12.50
CA MET A 102 -9.94 18.76 -11.09
C MET A 102 -8.72 18.12 -10.44
N ASP A 103 -8.46 16.84 -10.73
CA ASP A 103 -7.29 16.11 -10.23
C ASP A 103 -5.99 16.75 -10.74
N ILE A 104 -5.92 17.10 -12.03
CA ILE A 104 -4.76 17.79 -12.60
C ILE A 104 -4.53 19.14 -11.89
N GLN A 105 -5.57 19.92 -11.61
CA GLN A 105 -5.44 21.18 -10.89
C GLN A 105 -4.93 20.98 -9.46
N SER A 106 -5.42 19.95 -8.77
CA SER A 106 -4.94 19.56 -7.43
C SER A 106 -3.46 19.16 -7.46
N ILE A 107 -3.06 18.33 -8.44
CA ILE A 107 -1.67 17.91 -8.62
C ILE A 107 -0.76 19.11 -8.90
N ILE A 108 -1.16 20.03 -9.78
CA ILE A 108 -0.38 21.24 -10.08
C ILE A 108 -0.14 22.06 -8.81
N LYS A 109 -1.18 22.25 -7.98
CA LYS A 109 -1.06 22.97 -6.71
C LYS A 109 -0.08 22.28 -5.77
N ASN A 110 -0.19 20.96 -5.61
CA ASN A 110 0.71 20.18 -4.75
C ASN A 110 2.16 20.24 -5.25
N VAL A 111 2.38 20.19 -6.56
CA VAL A 111 3.71 20.31 -7.17
C VAL A 111 4.31 21.71 -6.92
N GLN A 112 3.51 22.77 -6.99
CA GLN A 112 3.97 24.12 -6.67
C GLN A 112 4.37 24.24 -5.20
N GLU A 113 3.55 23.74 -4.28
CA GLU A 113 3.87 23.75 -2.84
C GLU A 113 5.12 22.91 -2.53
N LEU A 114 5.26 21.73 -3.15
CA LEU A 114 6.46 20.91 -3.01
C LEU A 114 7.70 21.63 -3.54
N LYS A 115 7.60 22.34 -4.67
CA LYS A 115 8.70 23.13 -5.22
C LYS A 115 9.16 24.21 -4.24
N GLU A 116 8.23 24.95 -3.64
CA GLU A 116 8.55 25.96 -2.63
C GLU A 116 9.24 25.33 -1.41
N ARG A 117 8.73 24.20 -0.92
CA ARG A 117 9.34 23.47 0.20
C ARG A 117 10.75 22.99 -0.13
N VAL A 118 10.98 22.49 -1.34
CA VAL A 118 12.33 22.08 -1.79
C VAL A 118 13.27 23.28 -1.82
N THR A 119 12.85 24.42 -2.37
CA THR A 119 13.68 25.63 -2.39
C THR A 119 14.04 26.13 -0.98
N ASN A 120 13.10 26.05 -0.03
CA ASN A 120 13.36 26.41 1.37
C ASN A 120 14.38 25.46 2.02
N VAL A 121 14.32 24.17 1.71
CA VAL A 121 15.27 23.17 2.20
C VAL A 121 16.66 23.41 1.60
N GLU A 122 16.75 23.74 0.32
CA GLU A 122 18.02 24.07 -0.33
C GLU A 122 18.70 25.27 0.33
N VAL A 123 17.95 26.35 0.58
CA VAL A 123 18.46 27.53 1.30
C VAL A 123 18.91 27.18 2.72
N ALA A 124 18.14 26.38 3.44
CA ALA A 124 18.53 25.95 4.79
C ALA A 124 19.81 25.09 4.78
N LEU A 125 19.99 24.26 3.76
CA LEU A 125 21.18 23.42 3.58
C LEU A 125 22.41 24.27 3.28
N ASP A 126 22.28 25.29 2.42
CA ASP A 126 23.37 26.23 2.14
C ASP A 126 23.82 26.99 3.39
N ASN A 127 22.86 27.48 4.20
CA ASN A 127 23.16 28.12 5.49
C ASN A 127 23.85 27.17 6.47
N LEU A 128 23.43 25.90 6.52
CA LEU A 128 24.04 24.89 7.37
C LEU A 128 25.46 24.57 6.92
N LYS A 129 25.69 24.49 5.61
CA LYS A 129 27.01 24.30 5.01
C LYS A 129 27.94 25.46 5.34
N GLU A 130 27.46 26.70 5.24
CA GLU A 130 28.23 27.88 5.65
C GLU A 130 28.60 27.81 7.14
N THR A 131 27.63 27.50 8.00
CA THR A 131 27.86 27.37 9.45
C THR A 131 28.88 26.28 9.76
N THR A 132 28.79 25.15 9.07
CA THR A 132 29.74 24.02 9.21
C THR A 132 31.16 24.43 8.81
N ASN A 133 31.31 25.23 7.75
CA ASN A 133 32.61 25.73 7.31
C ASN A 133 33.23 26.75 8.30
N ARG A 134 32.43 27.39 9.15
CA ARG A 134 32.93 28.32 10.18
C ARG A 134 33.49 27.60 11.41
N ILE A 135 33.07 26.37 11.67
CA ILE A 135 33.54 25.54 12.80
C ILE A 135 35.08 25.38 12.80
N PRO A 136 35.74 24.91 11.72
CA PRO A 136 37.19 24.71 11.75
C PRO A 136 37.97 26.02 11.98
N VAL A 137 37.46 27.15 11.48
CA VAL A 137 38.07 28.47 11.71
C VAL A 137 37.99 28.86 13.19
N LEU A 138 36.84 28.62 13.83
CA LEU A 138 36.66 28.87 15.26
C LEU A 138 37.54 27.94 16.11
N GLU A 139 37.61 26.66 15.77
CA GLU A 139 38.49 25.71 16.45
C GLU A 139 39.96 26.13 16.38
N GLU A 140 40.41 26.60 15.22
CA GLU A 140 41.78 27.08 15.06
C GLU A 140 42.05 28.35 15.88
N ASN A 141 41.11 29.28 15.90
CA ASN A 141 41.20 30.47 16.75
C ASN A 141 41.23 30.10 18.23
N MET A 142 40.46 29.10 18.65
CA MET A 142 40.47 28.60 20.03
C MET A 142 41.82 27.98 20.40
N ARG A 143 42.40 27.14 19.53
CA ARG A 143 43.75 26.58 19.72
C ARG A 143 44.81 27.68 19.83
N ARG A 144 44.73 28.70 18.99
CA ARG A 144 45.66 29.86 19.04
C ARG A 144 45.51 30.65 20.33
N LEU A 145 44.28 30.83 20.80
CA LEU A 145 44.01 31.52 22.07
C LEU A 145 44.54 30.72 23.26
N GLU A 146 44.30 29.41 23.30
CA GLU A 146 44.85 28.51 24.32
C GLU A 146 46.37 28.58 24.38
N HIS A 147 47.04 28.51 23.22
CA HIS A 147 48.49 28.65 23.15
C HIS A 147 48.98 30.01 23.68
N SER A 148 48.25 31.08 23.35
CA SER A 148 48.57 32.44 23.82
C SER A 148 48.42 32.54 25.35
N VAL A 149 47.36 31.97 25.92
CA VAL A 149 47.13 31.94 27.37
C VAL A 149 48.25 31.17 28.08
N VAL A 150 48.64 29.99 27.55
CA VAL A 150 49.74 29.21 28.13
C VAL A 150 51.06 29.98 28.08
N SER A 151 51.36 30.63 26.95
CA SER A 151 52.56 31.45 26.79
C SER A 151 52.58 32.64 27.76
N GLN A 152 51.46 33.35 27.89
CA GLN A 152 51.32 34.47 28.83
C GLN A 152 51.48 34.01 30.27
N ARG A 153 50.85 32.91 30.68
CA ARG A 153 51.02 32.33 32.02
C ARG A 153 52.47 32.02 32.33
N ARG A 154 53.20 31.41 31.39
CA ARG A 154 54.63 31.12 31.54
C ARG A 154 55.45 32.41 31.68
N SER A 155 55.11 33.43 30.89
CA SER A 155 55.78 34.73 30.98
C SER A 155 55.56 35.39 32.34
N ILE A 156 54.33 35.38 32.84
CA ILE A 156 53.99 35.91 34.18
C ILE A 156 54.79 35.18 35.26
N ALA A 157 54.78 33.84 35.27
CA ALA A 157 55.55 33.06 36.24
C ALA A 157 57.05 33.43 36.23
N ASN A 158 57.64 33.52 35.04
CA ASN A 158 59.05 33.92 34.89
C ASN A 158 59.32 35.36 35.38
N LEU A 159 58.38 36.29 35.16
CA LEU A 159 58.49 37.66 35.65
C LEU A 159 58.35 37.74 37.17
N GLU A 160 57.45 36.95 37.76
CA GLU A 160 57.29 36.84 39.21
C GLU A 160 58.56 36.27 39.85
N ASP A 161 59.12 35.20 39.29
CA ASP A 161 60.38 34.61 39.77
C ASP A 161 61.54 35.60 39.69
N LYS A 162 61.64 36.37 38.59
CA LYS A 162 62.65 37.43 38.44
C LYS A 162 62.46 38.56 39.44
N SER A 163 61.23 38.98 39.68
CA SER A 163 60.88 40.04 40.62
C SER A 163 61.22 39.66 42.06
N ARG A 164 60.97 38.40 42.44
CA ARG A 164 61.20 37.88 43.81
C ARG A 164 62.61 37.35 44.05
N ARG A 165 63.46 37.24 43.02
CA ARG A 165 64.78 36.57 43.09
C ARG A 165 65.69 37.04 44.22
N ASN A 166 65.66 38.33 44.54
CA ASN A 166 66.52 38.92 45.57
C ASN A 166 65.80 39.12 46.90
N ASN A 167 64.58 38.59 47.04
CA ASN A 167 63.83 38.67 48.28
C ASN A 167 64.17 37.47 49.16
N ILE A 168 64.44 37.74 50.43
CA ILE A 168 64.63 36.71 51.45
C ILE A 168 63.35 36.66 52.27
N VAL A 169 62.78 35.47 52.40
CA VAL A 169 61.61 35.23 53.25
C VAL A 169 62.09 34.60 54.55
N ILE A 170 61.79 35.24 55.68
CA ILE A 170 62.20 34.77 57.01
C ILE A 170 60.94 34.40 57.77
N PHE A 171 60.88 33.17 58.26
CA PHE A 171 59.75 32.65 59.02
C PHE A 171 60.10 32.56 60.52
N GLY A 172 59.07 32.57 61.38
CA GLY A 172 59.23 32.32 62.81
C GLY A 172 59.77 33.50 63.63
N ILE A 173 59.71 34.72 63.10
CA ILE A 173 60.00 35.93 63.89
C ILE A 173 58.73 36.32 64.66
N PRO A 174 58.78 36.44 66.00
CA PRO A 174 57.63 36.92 66.77
C PRO A 174 57.37 38.40 66.47
N GLU A 175 56.14 38.72 66.10
CA GLU A 175 55.67 40.07 65.76
C GLU A 175 55.14 40.78 67.03
N PRO A 176 55.68 41.95 67.42
CA PRO A 176 55.11 42.77 68.49
C PRO A 176 53.93 43.61 67.97
N GLU A 177 53.05 44.10 68.86
CA GLU A 177 51.82 44.82 68.47
C GLU A 177 52.06 46.15 67.73
N VAL A 178 53.23 46.77 67.93
CA VAL A 178 53.65 47.97 67.20
C VAL A 178 55.12 47.78 66.84
N GLU A 179 55.39 47.43 65.59
CA GLU A 179 56.75 47.33 65.04
C GLU A 179 56.95 48.38 63.95
N THR A 180 58.01 49.16 64.04
CA THR A 180 58.44 50.05 62.96
C THR A 180 59.40 49.34 62.00
N GLN A 181 59.44 49.77 60.74
CA GLN A 181 60.30 49.18 59.71
C GLN A 181 61.80 49.19 60.10
N GLN A 182 62.23 50.20 60.88
CA GLN A 182 63.61 50.36 61.34
C GLN A 182 63.97 49.33 62.43
N GLU A 183 63.02 49.05 63.33
CA GLU A 183 63.15 48.05 64.40
C GLU A 183 63.23 46.65 63.80
N LEU A 184 62.36 46.33 62.84
CA LEU A 184 62.38 45.05 62.11
C LEU A 184 63.72 44.84 61.40
N LYS A 185 64.22 45.84 60.67
CA LYS A 185 65.53 45.76 60.00
C LYS A 185 66.67 45.49 60.98
N THR A 186 66.69 46.18 62.11
CA THR A 186 67.75 46.04 63.12
C THR A 186 67.71 44.66 63.78
N LYS A 187 66.51 44.17 64.10
CA LYS A 187 66.27 42.83 64.64
C LYS A 187 66.74 41.75 63.67
N ILE A 188 66.35 41.82 62.40
CA ILE A 188 66.79 40.88 61.36
C ILE A 188 68.31 40.94 61.15
N CYS A 189 68.90 42.13 61.03
CA CYS A 189 70.35 42.27 60.86
C CYS A 189 71.14 41.67 62.03
N ARG A 190 70.67 41.87 63.27
CA ARG A 190 71.30 41.22 64.44
C ARG A 190 71.18 39.70 64.38
N MET A 191 70.00 39.17 64.06
CA MET A 191 69.82 37.71 63.96
C MET A 191 70.71 37.08 62.88
N LEU A 192 70.81 37.70 61.70
CA LEU A 192 71.57 37.13 60.56
C LEU A 192 73.08 37.31 60.66
N LEU A 193 73.57 38.34 61.35
CA LEU A 193 75.01 38.69 61.40
C LEU A 193 75.73 38.17 62.65
N VAL A 194 75.02 37.77 63.70
CA VAL A 194 75.63 37.33 64.97
C VAL A 194 76.16 35.89 64.92
N GLU A 195 75.71 35.04 63.98
CA GLU A 195 76.22 33.66 63.84
C GLU A 195 77.56 33.53 63.06
N ARG A 196 78.19 34.63 62.63
CA ARG A 196 79.53 34.60 61.99
C ARG A 196 80.69 34.90 62.93
N GLN A 197 80.62 34.48 64.19
CA GLN A 197 81.76 34.44 65.10
C GLN A 197 82.06 33.00 65.50
N PHE A 198 82.72 32.27 64.60
CA PHE A 198 83.55 31.10 64.92
C PHE A 198 84.83 31.20 64.10
#